data_AF-A0A524M431-F1
#
_entry.id   AF-A0A524M431-F1
#
_cell.length_a   1.000
_cell.length_b   1.000
_cell.length_c   1.000
_cell.angle_alpha   90.00
_cell.angle_beta   90.00
_cell.angle_gamma   90.00
#
_symmetry.space_group_name_H-M   'P 1'
#
loop_
_entity.id
_entity.type
_entity.pdbx_description
1 polymer ?
#
loop_
_entity_poly.entity_id
_entity_poly.type
_entity_poly.pdbx_seq_one_letter_code
_entity_poly.pdbx_strand_id
1 'polypeptide(L)'
;MQDITFIDGGSLPTPESLTREWVKVAAENRAEDEKLFSLVRETFQRKIDVGVHVPTYPQFLDMIGQFLDIIKDEKNCYEPYVVKEENAKILELEIIDEVAKQYREETGETLGVRVCVAGPTDLYLQAFGATAFSDAYHIMALNIE
;
A
#
# COMPACT_ATOMS: atom_id res chain seq x y z
N MET A 1 -28.02 13.20 -15.43
CA MET A 1 -26.69 12.74 -15.87
C MET A 1 -26.17 11.89 -14.72
N GLN A 2 -25.79 10.64 -14.95
CA GLN A 2 -25.17 9.85 -13.87
C GLN A 2 -23.78 10.45 -13.62
N ASP A 3 -23.43 10.68 -12.36
CA ASP A 3 -22.08 11.09 -11.98
C ASP A 3 -21.14 9.91 -12.23
N ILE A 4 -20.20 10.08 -13.16
CA ILE A 4 -19.21 9.06 -13.51
C ILE A 4 -17.98 9.29 -12.65
N THR A 5 -17.64 8.33 -11.78
CA THR A 5 -16.40 8.33 -11.02
C THR A 5 -15.27 7.70 -11.84
N PHE A 6 -14.15 8.40 -11.95
CA PHE A 6 -12.95 7.92 -12.64
C PHE A 6 -11.99 7.39 -11.59
N ILE A 7 -11.56 6.15 -11.77
CA ILE A 7 -10.62 5.45 -10.90
C ILE A 7 -9.49 4.88 -11.75
N ASP A 8 -8.36 4.58 -11.13
CA ASP A 8 -7.22 3.93 -11.78
C ASP A 8 -7.11 2.44 -11.41
N GLY A 9 -6.21 1.73 -12.08
CA GLY A 9 -6.02 0.30 -11.90
C GLY A 9 -5.23 -0.09 -10.65
N GLY A 10 -4.40 0.82 -10.12
CA GLY A 10 -3.43 0.49 -9.07
C GLY A 10 -2.07 1.13 -9.32
N SER A 11 -1.06 0.28 -9.44
CA SER A 11 0.35 0.70 -9.45
C SER A 11 0.75 1.57 -10.64
N LEU A 12 1.77 2.39 -10.41
CA LEU A 12 2.53 3.08 -11.45
C LEU A 12 3.89 2.42 -11.63
N PRO A 13 4.47 2.46 -12.84
CA PRO A 13 5.82 1.98 -13.05
C PRO A 13 6.80 2.82 -12.22
N THR A 14 7.80 2.15 -11.62
CA THR A 14 8.93 2.85 -11.01
C THR A 14 9.62 3.72 -12.07
N PRO A 15 9.96 4.99 -11.78
CA PRO A 15 10.65 5.83 -12.74
C PRO A 15 11.98 5.22 -13.21
N GLU A 16 12.37 5.49 -14.45
CA GLU A 16 13.58 4.90 -15.07
C GLU A 16 14.88 5.17 -14.29
N SER A 17 14.93 6.26 -13.52
CA SER A 17 16.08 6.62 -12.68
C SER A 17 16.19 5.81 -11.38
N LEU A 18 15.19 4.99 -11.06
CA LEU A 18 15.10 4.25 -9.80
C LEU A 18 14.79 2.77 -10.07
N THR A 19 15.10 1.92 -9.09
CA THR A 19 14.82 0.48 -9.16
C THR A 19 13.85 0.07 -8.07
N ARG A 20 13.10 -1.02 -8.29
CA ARG A 20 12.22 -1.59 -7.25
C ARG A 20 13.01 -2.02 -6.00
N GLU A 21 14.24 -2.49 -6.20
CA GLU A 21 15.15 -2.83 -5.10
C GLU A 21 15.51 -1.61 -4.26
N TRP A 22 15.80 -0.48 -4.91
CA TRP A 22 16.04 0.78 -4.19
C TRP A 22 14.82 1.19 -3.36
N VAL A 23 13.61 1.12 -3.93
CA VAL A 23 12.37 1.43 -3.19
C VAL A 23 12.22 0.53 -1.97
N LYS A 24 12.46 -0.77 -2.12
CA LYS A 24 12.41 -1.73 -1.02
C LYS A 24 13.41 -1.38 0.08
N VAL A 25 14.68 -1.18 -0.26
CA VAL A 25 15.73 -0.84 0.71
C VAL A 25 15.42 0.48 1.42
N ALA A 26 14.99 1.51 0.68
CA ALA A 26 14.63 2.81 1.25
C ALA A 26 13.45 2.69 2.22
N ALA A 27 12.44 1.87 1.90
CA ALA A 27 11.30 1.61 2.76
C ALA A 27 11.68 0.87 4.05
N GLU A 28 12.57 -0.13 3.96
CA GLU A 28 12.98 -0.95 5.11
C GLU A 28 13.89 -0.20 6.09
N ASN A 29 14.88 0.55 5.57
CA ASN A 29 15.88 1.20 6.42
C ASN A 29 15.54 2.65 6.78
N ARG A 30 14.51 3.23 6.15
CA ARG A 30 14.05 4.61 6.33
C ARG A 30 15.13 5.68 6.06
N ALA A 31 16.21 5.31 5.38
CA ALA A 31 17.39 6.17 5.20
C ALA A 31 17.21 7.22 4.10
N GLU A 32 16.31 6.96 3.14
CA GLU A 32 16.00 7.86 2.03
C GLU A 32 14.51 8.26 2.01
N ASP A 33 13.86 8.33 3.19
CA ASP A 33 12.44 8.65 3.34
C ASP A 33 12.03 9.88 2.53
N GLU A 34 12.76 11.00 2.62
CA GLU A 34 12.40 12.22 1.88
C GLU A 34 12.35 11.98 0.37
N LYS A 35 13.30 11.20 -0.18
CA LYS A 35 13.36 10.92 -1.61
C LYS A 35 12.26 9.93 -2.04
N LEU A 36 11.99 8.91 -1.22
CA LEU A 36 10.89 7.98 -1.44
C LEU A 36 9.53 8.70 -1.33
N PHE A 37 9.38 9.58 -0.36
CA PHE A 37 8.14 10.29 -0.06
C PHE A 37 7.87 11.35 -1.12
N SER A 38 8.90 12.06 -1.58
CA SER A 38 8.78 12.97 -2.72
C SER A 38 8.34 12.22 -3.98
N LEU A 39 8.93 11.05 -4.26
CA LEU A 39 8.50 10.20 -5.37
C LEU A 39 7.02 9.80 -5.26
N VAL A 40 6.58 9.33 -4.09
CA VAL A 40 5.17 8.94 -3.86
C VAL A 40 4.25 10.14 -4.03
N ARG A 41 4.59 11.29 -3.42
CA ARG A 41 3.84 12.54 -3.50
C ARG A 41 3.67 13.01 -4.94
N GLU A 42 4.77 13.15 -5.68
CA GLU A 42 4.75 13.64 -7.07
C GLU A 42 3.95 12.72 -7.99
N THR A 43 4.09 11.41 -7.84
CA THR A 43 3.41 10.44 -8.71
C THR A 43 1.93 10.29 -8.36
N PHE A 44 1.57 10.38 -7.08
CA PHE A 44 0.19 10.43 -6.65
C PHE A 44 -0.50 11.73 -7.10
N GLN A 45 0.16 12.88 -6.98
CA GLN A 45 -0.36 14.17 -7.46
C GLN A 45 -0.68 14.12 -8.96
N ARG A 46 0.19 13.52 -9.78
CA ARG A 46 -0.08 13.34 -11.21
C ARG A 46 -1.37 12.59 -11.50
N LYS A 47 -1.77 11.63 -10.67
CA LYS A 47 -3.04 10.91 -10.82
C LYS A 47 -4.24 11.86 -10.61
N ILE A 48 -4.15 12.74 -9.61
CA ILE A 48 -5.15 13.77 -9.34
C ILE A 48 -5.22 14.74 -10.53
N ASP A 49 -4.05 15.22 -11.00
CA ASP A 49 -3.95 16.24 -12.05
C ASP A 49 -4.54 15.79 -13.39
N VAL A 50 -4.49 14.48 -13.70
CA VAL A 50 -5.10 13.92 -14.92
C VAL A 50 -6.59 13.59 -14.78
N GLY A 51 -7.21 13.95 -13.65
CA GLY A 51 -8.65 13.84 -13.42
C GLY A 51 -9.12 12.50 -12.85
N VAL A 52 -8.24 11.74 -12.18
CA VAL A 52 -8.68 10.56 -11.41
C VAL A 52 -9.36 11.04 -10.13
N HIS A 53 -10.64 10.68 -9.95
CA HIS A 53 -11.46 11.13 -8.83
C HIS A 53 -11.12 10.40 -7.51
N VAL A 54 -10.81 9.10 -7.59
CA VAL A 54 -10.43 8.28 -6.42
C VAL A 54 -9.15 7.49 -6.76
N PRO A 55 -7.98 8.15 -6.75
CA PRO A 55 -6.72 7.52 -7.09
C PRO A 55 -6.31 6.46 -6.07
N THR A 56 -5.60 5.43 -6.51
CA THR A 56 -4.84 4.57 -5.60
C THR A 56 -3.47 5.17 -5.32
N TYR A 57 -2.89 4.78 -4.18
CA TYR A 57 -1.46 4.99 -3.93
C TYR A 57 -0.59 4.35 -5.05
N PRO A 58 0.62 4.86 -5.31
CA PRO A 58 1.45 4.44 -6.45
C PRO A 58 1.90 2.97 -6.45
N GLN A 59 1.93 2.30 -5.30
CA GLN A 59 2.27 0.88 -5.13
C GLN A 59 3.63 0.53 -5.76
N PHE A 60 4.69 1.25 -5.39
CA PHE A 60 6.05 0.95 -5.86
C PHE A 60 6.63 -0.30 -5.21
N LEU A 61 6.22 -0.60 -3.98
CA LEU A 61 6.55 -1.84 -3.29
C LEU A 61 5.87 -3.06 -3.96
N ASP A 62 6.42 -4.24 -3.74
CA ASP A 62 5.79 -5.48 -4.20
C ASP A 62 4.41 -5.64 -3.56
N MET A 63 3.40 -6.00 -4.37
CA MET A 63 2.01 -6.06 -3.92
C MET A 63 1.83 -7.12 -2.84
N ILE A 64 2.53 -8.24 -2.91
CA ILE A 64 2.40 -9.33 -1.93
C ILE A 64 3.40 -9.12 -0.80
N GLY A 65 4.66 -8.82 -1.12
CA GLY A 65 5.75 -8.63 -0.15
C GLY A 65 5.45 -7.57 0.90
N GLN A 66 4.83 -6.44 0.52
CA GLN A 66 4.50 -5.37 1.48
C GLN A 66 3.59 -5.84 2.63
N PHE A 67 2.74 -6.84 2.39
CA PHE A 67 1.89 -7.44 3.43
C PHE A 67 2.50 -8.70 4.01
N LEU A 68 3.07 -9.58 3.17
CA LEU A 68 3.52 -10.89 3.60
C LEU A 68 4.81 -10.84 4.42
N ASP A 69 5.72 -9.90 4.12
CA ASP A 69 7.01 -9.79 4.80
C ASP A 69 6.81 -9.40 6.27
N ILE A 70 5.90 -8.46 6.54
CA ILE A 70 5.54 -8.07 7.91
C ILE A 70 4.80 -9.18 8.66
N ILE A 71 3.89 -9.90 7.98
CA ILE A 71 3.14 -11.04 8.52
C ILE A 71 4.08 -12.21 8.90
N LYS A 72 5.19 -12.38 8.18
CA LYS A 72 6.17 -13.46 8.43
C LYS A 72 7.20 -13.12 9.52
N ASP A 73 7.38 -11.86 9.87
CA ASP A 73 8.30 -11.46 10.93
C ASP A 73 7.60 -11.54 12.29
N GLU A 74 7.99 -12.55 13.08
CA GLU A 74 7.45 -12.81 14.42
C GLU A 74 7.57 -11.60 15.36
N LYS A 75 8.54 -10.70 15.15
CA LYS A 75 8.69 -9.49 15.99
C LYS A 75 7.52 -8.54 15.81
N ASN A 76 6.95 -8.50 14.61
CA ASN A 76 5.82 -7.65 14.26
C ASN A 76 4.48 -8.24 14.70
N CYS A 77 4.46 -9.52 15.11
CA CYS A 77 3.26 -10.26 15.42
C CYS A 77 3.09 -10.51 16.93
N TYR A 78 1.85 -10.67 17.40
CA TYR A 78 1.55 -11.10 18.77
C TYR A 78 1.12 -12.57 18.86
N GLU A 79 0.67 -13.13 17.74
CA GLU A 79 0.41 -14.55 17.50
C GLU A 79 0.97 -14.91 16.11
N PRO A 80 1.22 -16.20 15.78
CA PRO A 80 1.73 -16.58 14.47
C PRO A 80 0.89 -15.99 13.33
N TYR A 81 1.54 -15.20 12.47
CA TYR A 81 0.93 -14.51 11.32
C TYR A 81 -0.13 -13.44 11.66
N VAL A 82 -0.28 -13.04 12.93
CA VAL A 82 -1.18 -11.96 13.35
C VAL A 82 -0.38 -10.73 13.75
N VAL A 83 -0.36 -9.74 12.85
CA VAL A 83 0.41 -8.50 12.98
C VAL A 83 -0.19 -7.62 14.07
N LYS A 84 0.66 -7.02 14.91
CA LYS A 84 0.26 -6.00 15.89
C LYS A 84 -0.19 -4.74 15.17
N GLU A 85 -1.28 -4.13 15.62
CA GLU A 85 -1.87 -2.94 14.98
C GLU A 85 -0.85 -1.80 14.84
N GLU A 86 0.01 -1.57 15.84
CA GLU A 86 1.03 -0.53 15.78
C GLU A 86 2.08 -0.72 14.67
N ASN A 87 2.21 -1.93 14.15
CA ASN A 87 3.13 -2.27 13.06
C ASN A 87 2.42 -2.35 11.71
N ALA A 88 1.09 -2.45 11.67
CA ALA A 88 0.28 -2.63 10.46
C ALA A 88 0.17 -1.32 9.65
N LYS A 89 1.28 -0.89 9.05
CA LYS A 89 1.38 0.37 8.31
C LYS A 89 1.69 0.12 6.83
N ILE A 90 0.99 0.85 5.96
CA ILE A 90 1.34 0.94 4.54
C ILE A 90 2.11 2.24 4.36
N LEU A 91 3.42 2.12 4.15
CA LEU A 91 4.34 3.25 4.11
C LEU A 91 3.87 4.37 3.18
N GLU A 92 3.48 4.05 1.95
CA GLU A 92 3.05 5.04 0.95
C GLU A 92 1.78 5.81 1.37
N LEU A 93 0.92 5.22 2.22
CA LEU A 93 -0.26 5.91 2.74
C LEU A 93 0.10 6.97 3.79
N GLU A 94 1.21 6.83 4.52
CA GLU A 94 1.69 7.85 5.48
C GLU A 94 1.90 9.21 4.79
N ILE A 95 2.34 9.19 3.53
CA ILE A 95 2.64 10.38 2.71
C ILE A 95 1.36 10.93 2.10
N ILE A 96 0.43 10.05 1.71
CA ILE A 96 -0.81 10.44 1.08
C ILE A 96 -1.69 11.25 2.04
N ASP A 97 -1.57 11.03 3.35
CA ASP A 97 -2.19 11.89 4.35
C ASP A 97 -1.78 13.36 4.22
N GLU A 98 -0.53 13.66 3.87
CA GLU A 98 -0.07 15.04 3.64
C GLU A 98 -0.67 15.62 2.36
N VAL A 99 -0.72 14.83 1.28
CA VAL A 99 -1.33 15.25 0.01
C VAL A 99 -2.81 15.49 0.17
N ALA A 100 -3.51 14.62 0.91
CA ALA A 100 -4.94 14.75 1.18
C ALA A 100 -5.25 16.01 2.01
N LYS A 101 -4.37 16.38 2.96
CA LYS A 101 -4.50 17.65 3.70
C LYS A 101 -4.37 18.85 2.77
N GLN A 102 -3.34 18.89 1.94
CA GLN A 102 -3.12 19.95 0.95
C GLN A 102 -4.29 20.05 -0.03
N TYR A 103 -4.74 18.93 -0.58
CA TYR A 103 -5.90 18.87 -1.47
C TYR A 103 -7.15 19.48 -0.82
N ARG A 104 -7.39 19.17 0.46
CA ARG A 104 -8.53 19.74 1.21
C ARG A 104 -8.39 21.24 1.45
N GLU A 105 -7.18 21.73 1.72
CA GLU A 105 -6.91 23.16 1.86
C GLU A 105 -7.16 23.93 0.55
N GLU A 106 -6.80 23.33 -0.59
CA GLU A 106 -6.94 23.95 -1.91
C GLU A 106 -8.35 23.87 -2.49
N THR A 107 -9.05 22.74 -2.31
CA THR A 107 -10.34 22.46 -2.96
C THR A 107 -11.53 22.60 -2.02
N GLY A 108 -11.32 22.51 -0.71
CA GLY A 108 -12.38 22.38 0.29
C GLY A 108 -12.99 20.96 0.39
N GLU A 109 -12.55 20.02 -0.45
CA GLU A 109 -13.09 18.67 -0.54
C GLU A 109 -12.19 17.62 0.13
N THR A 110 -12.77 16.49 0.55
CA THR A 110 -12.00 15.35 1.05
C THR A 110 -11.56 14.48 -0.12
N LEU A 111 -10.25 14.27 -0.26
CA LEU A 111 -9.71 13.38 -1.27
C LEU A 111 -10.12 11.92 -0.97
N GLY A 112 -10.86 11.30 -1.88
CA GLY A 112 -11.08 9.87 -1.85
C GLY A 112 -9.81 9.14 -2.29
N VAL A 113 -9.35 8.15 -1.52
CA VAL A 113 -8.20 7.32 -1.87
C VAL A 113 -8.63 5.86 -1.86
N ARG A 114 -8.29 5.11 -2.91
CA ARG A 114 -8.53 3.67 -2.95
C ARG A 114 -7.31 2.92 -2.45
N VAL A 115 -7.49 2.11 -1.41
CA VAL A 115 -6.46 1.21 -0.90
C VAL A 115 -6.57 -0.15 -1.62
N CYS A 116 -5.48 -0.57 -2.24
CA CYS A 116 -5.33 -1.91 -2.81
C CYS A 116 -4.70 -2.84 -1.75
N VAL A 117 -5.32 -4.00 -1.52
CA VAL A 117 -4.85 -4.98 -0.53
C VAL A 117 -4.73 -6.34 -1.21
N ALA A 118 -3.65 -7.07 -0.93
CA ALA A 118 -3.50 -8.45 -1.39
C ALA A 118 -4.50 -9.36 -0.67
N GLY A 119 -5.26 -10.15 -1.42
CA GLY A 119 -6.25 -11.05 -0.85
C GLY A 119 -5.62 -12.20 -0.06
N PRO A 120 -6.36 -12.80 0.90
CA PRO A 120 -5.84 -13.89 1.72
C PRO A 120 -5.43 -15.11 0.90
N THR A 121 -6.10 -15.37 -0.23
CA THR A 121 -5.71 -16.45 -1.15
C THR A 121 -4.34 -16.22 -1.77
N ASP A 122 -4.02 -15.00 -2.21
CA ASP A 122 -2.72 -14.66 -2.80
C ASP A 122 -1.60 -14.74 -1.76
N LEU A 123 -1.86 -14.20 -0.56
CA LEU A 123 -0.93 -14.29 0.58
C LEU A 123 -0.64 -15.75 0.96
N TYR A 124 -1.70 -16.57 1.01
CA TYR A 124 -1.61 -17.98 1.38
C TYR A 124 -0.82 -18.78 0.35
N LEU A 125 -1.16 -18.65 -0.93
CA LEU A 125 -0.47 -19.36 -2.02
C LEU A 125 1.01 -18.98 -2.07
N GLN A 126 1.34 -17.71 -1.84
CA GLN A 126 2.73 -17.25 -1.79
C GLN A 126 3.48 -17.81 -0.58
N ALA A 127 2.82 -18.03 0.56
CA ALA A 127 3.45 -18.51 1.79
C ALA A 127 3.57 -20.03 1.86
N PHE A 128 2.52 -20.76 1.47
CA PHE A 128 2.36 -22.19 1.73
C PHE A 128 2.16 -23.04 0.47
N GLY A 129 2.04 -22.40 -0.70
CA GLY A 129 1.73 -23.06 -1.97
C GLY A 129 0.35 -23.72 -1.94
N ALA A 130 0.23 -24.88 -2.60
CA ALA A 130 -1.02 -25.63 -2.68
C ALA A 130 -1.27 -26.57 -1.49
N THR A 131 -0.42 -26.53 -0.45
CA THR A 131 -0.62 -27.34 0.75
C THR A 131 -1.91 -26.90 1.46
N ALA A 132 -2.59 -27.81 2.17
CA ALA A 132 -3.90 -27.54 2.77
C ALA A 132 -3.82 -27.25 4.29
N PHE A 133 -3.23 -26.11 4.66
CA PHE A 133 -3.25 -25.53 6.01
C PHE A 133 -4.44 -24.58 6.15
N SER A 134 -5.61 -25.15 6.44
CA SER A 134 -6.85 -24.37 6.57
C SER A 134 -6.75 -23.31 7.66
N ASP A 135 -6.14 -23.64 8.80
CA ASP A 135 -5.91 -22.73 9.91
C ASP A 135 -5.11 -21.48 9.48
N ALA A 136 -3.99 -21.67 8.79
CA ALA A 136 -3.17 -20.58 8.29
C ALA A 136 -3.92 -19.69 7.27
N TYR A 137 -4.76 -20.28 6.40
CA TYR A 137 -5.61 -19.51 5.50
C TYR A 137 -6.60 -18.62 6.26
N HIS A 138 -7.27 -19.17 7.29
CA HIS A 138 -8.23 -18.39 8.08
C HIS A 138 -7.55 -17.26 8.86
N ILE A 139 -6.31 -17.46 9.34
CA ILE A 139 -5.52 -16.40 9.96
C ILE A 139 -5.25 -15.27 8.96
N MET A 140 -4.84 -15.58 7.73
CA MET A 140 -4.60 -14.56 6.70
C MET A 140 -5.88 -13.84 6.25
N ALA A 141 -7.04 -14.47 6.40
CA ALA A 141 -8.34 -13.90 6.11
C ALA A 141 -8.98 -13.19 7.31
N LEU A 142 -8.30 -13.14 8.45
CA LEU A 142 -8.85 -12.56 9.68
C LEU A 142 -9.07 -11.06 9.50
N ASN A 143 -10.26 -10.63 9.89
CA ASN A 143 -10.65 -9.23 10.02
C ASN A 143 -10.59 -8.84 11.51
N ILE A 144 -10.17 -7.61 11.80
CA ILE A 144 -10.28 -7.01 13.14
C ILE A 144 -11.57 -6.19 13.14
N GLU A 145 -12.57 -6.60 13.94
CA GLU A 145 -13.81 -5.83 14.18
C GLU A 145 -13.62 -4.69 15.18
#